data_AF-A0A382D807-F1
#
_entry.id   AF-A0A382D807-F1
#
_cell.length_a   1.000
_cell.length_b   1.000
_cell.length_c   1.000
_cell.angle_alpha   90.00
_cell.angle_beta   90.00
_cell.angle_gamma   90.00
#
_symmetry.space_group_name_H-M   'P 1'
#
loop_
_entity.id
_entity.type
_entity.pdbx_description
1 polymer ?
#
loop_
_entity_poly.entity_id
_entity_poly.type
_entity_poly.pdbx_seq_one_letter_code
_entity_poly.pdbx_strand_id
1 'polypeptide(L)'
;MLNHKEVYFRFQIHCKGNVGESYRIWLDDNELLTERTWRWPTNRNYIQEHVPLRLAVGKHKIHIESCNKKLATFNLSDFEAKIGKVKAKQESSDIFRIKVS
;
A
#
# COMPACT_ATOMS: atom_id res chain seq x y z
N MET A 1 15.65 -4.17 22.61
CA MET A 1 15.04 -4.93 21.51
C MET A 1 13.74 -4.24 21.11
N LEU A 2 13.60 -3.83 19.85
CA LEU A 2 12.32 -3.33 19.34
C LEU A 2 11.33 -4.51 19.30
N ASN A 3 10.20 -4.36 19.97
CA ASN A 3 9.15 -5.37 19.96
C ASN A 3 8.44 -5.31 18.61
N HIS A 4 8.51 -6.40 17.84
CA HIS A 4 7.89 -6.50 16.52
C HIS A 4 6.63 -7.37 16.58
N LYS A 5 5.63 -7.02 15.78
CA LYS A 5 4.39 -7.78 15.59
C LYS A 5 4.21 -8.14 14.14
N GLU A 6 3.67 -9.33 13.90
CA GLU A 6 3.19 -9.71 12.58
C GLU A 6 1.86 -9.02 12.32
N VAL A 7 1.78 -8.35 11.18
CA VAL A 7 0.58 -7.66 10.72
C VAL A 7 0.34 -8.01 9.26
N TYR A 8 -0.90 -8.34 8.93
CA TYR A 8 -1.28 -8.72 7.58
C TYR A 8 -2.17 -7.62 6.99
N PHE A 9 -1.64 -6.91 6.00
CA PHE A 9 -2.40 -5.87 5.31
C PHE A 9 -3.05 -6.41 4.05
N ARG A 10 -4.26 -5.95 3.79
CA ARG A 10 -4.98 -6.16 2.55
C ARG A 10 -5.55 -4.84 2.10
N PHE A 11 -5.35 -4.49 0.82
CA PHE A 11 -5.92 -3.28 0.23
C PHE A 11 -6.05 -3.44 -1.28
N GLN A 12 -6.89 -2.61 -1.88
CA GLN A 12 -7.08 -2.55 -3.31
C GLN A 12 -6.25 -1.42 -3.91
N ILE A 13 -5.71 -1.67 -5.11
CA ILE A 13 -5.01 -0.69 -5.93
C ILE A 13 -5.81 -0.50 -7.21
N HIS A 14 -6.15 0.76 -7.49
CA HIS A 14 -6.79 1.18 -8.74
C HIS A 14 -5.82 2.00 -9.57
N CYS A 15 -5.78 1.73 -10.87
CA CYS A 15 -5.02 2.52 -11.84
C CYS A 15 -5.94 3.46 -12.63
N LYS A 16 -5.61 4.76 -12.62
CA LYS A 16 -6.11 5.77 -13.55
C LYS A 16 -4.97 6.15 -14.49
N GLY A 17 -4.96 5.59 -15.69
CA GLY A 17 -3.88 5.75 -16.66
C GLY A 17 -3.98 4.72 -17.79
N ASN A 18 -2.84 4.35 -18.35
CA ASN A 18 -2.75 3.34 -19.41
C ASN A 18 -2.27 1.98 -18.88
N VAL A 19 -2.51 0.93 -19.67
CA VAL A 19 -1.86 -0.36 -19.48
C VAL A 19 -0.36 -0.21 -19.72
N GLY A 20 0.46 -0.82 -18.88
CA GLY A 20 1.92 -0.74 -18.95
C GLY A 20 2.54 0.25 -17.96
N GLU A 21 1.73 1.06 -17.29
CA GLU A 21 2.19 1.97 -16.24
C GLU A 21 2.58 1.19 -14.97
N SER A 22 3.56 1.69 -14.22
CA SER A 22 4.11 0.99 -13.06
C SER A 22 4.00 1.80 -11.78
N TYR A 23 3.90 1.08 -10.66
CA TYR A 23 3.83 1.65 -9.33
C TYR A 23 4.74 0.92 -8.35
N ARG A 24 5.08 1.61 -7.27
CA ARG A 24 5.83 1.10 -6.11
C ARG A 24 4.97 1.18 -4.87
N ILE A 25 5.09 0.17 -4.00
CA ILE A 25 4.54 0.21 -2.65
C ILE A 25 5.71 0.34 -1.69
N TRP A 26 5.63 1.35 -0.84
CA TRP A 26 6.68 1.69 0.11
C TRP A 26 6.16 1.56 1.54
N LEU A 27 7.03 1.11 2.44
CA LEU A 27 6.89 1.23 3.89
C LEU A 27 7.84 2.33 4.38
N ASP A 28 7.31 3.25 5.18
CA ASP A 28 8.05 4.33 5.87
C ASP A 28 9.02 5.14 5.00
N ASP A 29 8.68 5.31 3.72
CA ASP A 29 9.42 6.10 2.71
C ASP A 29 10.80 5.58 2.30
N ASN A 30 11.29 4.50 2.93
CA ASN A 30 12.64 3.99 2.73
C ASN A 30 12.70 2.49 2.41
N GLU A 31 11.63 1.75 2.63
CA GLU A 31 11.58 0.31 2.38
C GLU A 31 10.63 0.01 1.22
N LEU A 32 11.21 -0.42 0.08
CA LEU A 32 10.43 -0.84 -1.08
C LEU A 32 9.86 -2.24 -0.82
N LEU A 33 8.54 -2.35 -0.73
CA LEU A 33 7.86 -3.63 -0.56
C LEU A 33 7.71 -4.36 -1.89
N THR A 34 7.31 -3.63 -2.94
CA THR A 34 7.18 -4.17 -4.29
C THR A 34 7.17 -3.07 -5.34
N GLU A 35 7.58 -3.40 -6.55
CA GLU A 35 7.30 -2.64 -7.77
C GLU A 35 6.51 -3.54 -8.73
N ARG A 36 5.48 -3.00 -9.38
CA ARG A 36 4.62 -3.77 -10.29
C ARG A 36 4.22 -2.93 -11.50
N THR A 37 4.06 -3.61 -12.63
CA THR A 37 3.47 -3.03 -13.84
C THR A 37 2.00 -3.41 -13.96
N TRP A 38 1.16 -2.43 -14.20
CA TRP A 38 -0.28 -2.61 -14.40
C TRP A 38 -0.55 -3.21 -15.78
N ARG A 39 -1.15 -4.40 -15.83
CA ARG A 39 -1.42 -5.12 -17.09
C ARG A 39 -2.90 -5.23 -17.44
N TRP A 40 -3.79 -4.73 -16.58
CA TRP A 40 -5.23 -4.89 -16.73
C TRP A 40 -5.88 -3.63 -17.33
N PRO A 41 -7.06 -3.75 -17.99
CA PRO A 41 -7.83 -2.58 -18.39
C PRO A 41 -8.07 -1.64 -17.19
N THR A 42 -7.72 -0.37 -17.34
CA THR A 42 -7.81 0.64 -16.29
C THR A 42 -9.27 1.03 -16.04
N ASN A 43 -9.54 1.69 -14.89
CA ASN A 43 -10.88 2.16 -14.46
C ASN A 43 -11.97 1.09 -14.22
N ARG A 44 -11.74 -0.18 -14.55
CA ARG A 44 -12.70 -1.29 -14.32
C ARG A 44 -12.21 -2.35 -13.36
N ASN A 45 -10.89 -2.46 -13.20
CA ASN A 45 -10.26 -3.49 -12.38
C ASN A 45 -9.49 -2.85 -11.23
N TYR A 46 -9.34 -3.62 -10.15
CA TYR A 46 -8.39 -3.36 -9.09
C TYR A 46 -7.46 -4.56 -8.93
N ILE A 47 -6.27 -4.33 -8.38
CA ILE A 47 -5.43 -5.39 -7.85
C ILE A 47 -5.64 -5.42 -6.34
N GLN A 48 -5.92 -6.59 -5.79
CA GLN A 48 -5.94 -6.77 -4.35
C GLN A 48 -4.57 -7.25 -3.88
N GLU A 49 -3.86 -6.39 -3.15
CA GLU A 49 -2.57 -6.73 -2.56
C GLU A 49 -2.77 -7.35 -1.19
N HIS A 50 -1.90 -8.31 -0.86
CA HIS A 50 -1.78 -8.89 0.46
C HIS A 50 -0.33 -8.74 0.89
N VAL A 51 -0.09 -7.99 1.96
CA VAL A 51 1.25 -7.59 2.39
C VAL A 51 1.45 -8.02 3.84
N PRO A 52 2.03 -9.22 4.08
CA PRO A 52 2.45 -9.62 5.42
C PRO A 52 3.71 -8.86 5.82
N LEU A 53 3.69 -8.16 6.95
CA LEU A 53 4.82 -7.38 7.45
C LEU A 53 5.12 -7.72 8.91
N ARG A 54 6.38 -7.58 9.29
CA ARG A 54 6.84 -7.62 10.68
C ARG A 54 7.22 -6.21 11.12
N LEU A 55 6.29 -5.52 11.78
CA LEU A 55 6.43 -4.11 12.14
C LEU A 55 6.79 -3.94 13.61
N ALA A 56 7.63 -2.95 13.91
CA ALA A 56 7.86 -2.53 15.29
C ALA A 56 6.58 -1.92 15.91
N VAL A 57 6.48 -1.89 17.24
CA VAL A 57 5.45 -1.09 17.91
C VAL A 57 5.72 0.39 17.61
N GLY A 58 4.72 1.11 17.10
CA GLY A 58 4.92 2.49 16.65
C GLY A 58 3.93 2.95 15.58
N LYS A 59 4.30 4.03 14.91
CA LYS A 59 3.57 4.57 13.75
C LYS A 59 4.33 4.17 12.49
N HIS A 60 3.59 3.69 11.51
CA HIS A 60 4.09 3.32 10.20
C HIS A 60 3.21 3.92 9.11
N LYS A 61 3.74 3.98 7.89
CA LYS A 61 3.04 4.46 6.71
C LYS A 61 3.28 3.51 5.54
N ILE A 62 2.19 3.03 4.94
CA ILE A 62 2.24 2.39 3.62
C ILE A 62 1.78 3.44 2.62
N HIS A 63 2.54 3.63 1.55
CA HIS A 63 2.11 4.47 0.45
C HIS A 63 2.43 3.88 -0.91
N ILE A 64 1.67 4.31 -1.91
CA ILE A 64 1.87 3.95 -3.31
C ILE A 64 2.44 5.14 -4.07
N GLU A 65 3.39 4.86 -4.95
CA GLU A 65 4.01 5.86 -5.81
C GLU A 65 3.91 5.41 -7.27
N SER A 66 3.44 6.29 -8.15
CA SER A 66 3.55 6.08 -9.60
C SER A 66 4.98 6.28 -10.07
N CYS A 67 5.54 5.31 -10.80
CA CYS A 67 6.86 5.44 -11.41
C CYS A 67 6.89 6.54 -12.47
N ASN A 68 5.73 6.89 -13.06
CA ASN A 68 5.56 8.04 -13.93
C ASN A 68 4.27 8.80 -13.62
N LYS A 69 4.38 9.82 -12.77
CA LYS A 69 3.25 10.64 -12.29
C LYS A 69 2.49 11.38 -13.40
N LYS A 70 3.08 11.54 -14.60
CA LYS A 70 2.42 12.18 -15.75
C LYS A 70 1.51 11.23 -16.52
N LEU A 71 1.75 9.92 -16.43
CA LEU A 71 1.07 8.92 -17.25
C LEU A 71 0.02 8.12 -16.47
N ALA A 72 0.23 7.91 -15.17
CA ALA A 72 -0.75 7.25 -14.32
C ALA A 72 -0.77 7.78 -12.89
N THR A 73 -1.96 7.71 -12.30
CA THR A 73 -2.18 7.83 -10.86
C THR A 73 -2.70 6.50 -10.33
N PHE A 74 -2.12 6.04 -9.21
CA PHE A 74 -2.56 4.85 -8.50
C PHE A 74 -3.19 5.24 -7.18
N ASN A 75 -4.33 4.65 -6.86
CA ASN A 75 -5.07 4.95 -5.64
C ASN A 75 -5.34 3.67 -4.87
N LEU A 76 -5.34 3.81 -3.55
CA LEU A 76 -5.60 2.80 -2.57
C LEU A 76 -7.03 2.91 -2.04
N SER A 77 -7.63 1.77 -1.72
CA SER A 77 -8.96 1.65 -1.11
C SER A 77 -9.10 0.34 -0.33
N ASP A 78 -10.22 0.19 0.39
CA ASP A 78 -10.63 -1.04 1.07
C ASP A 78 -9.54 -1.69 1.93
N PHE A 79 -8.88 -0.86 2.73
CA PHE A 79 -7.78 -1.30 3.60
C PHE A 79 -8.26 -2.04 4.83
N GLU A 80 -7.64 -3.18 5.07
CA GLU A 80 -7.84 -4.03 6.22
C GLU A 80 -6.47 -4.42 6.81
N ALA A 81 -6.34 -4.38 8.13
CA ALA A 81 -5.19 -4.90 8.86
C ALA A 81 -5.65 -6.02 9.79
N LYS A 82 -5.10 -7.22 9.62
CA LYS A 82 -5.37 -8.38 10.46
C LYS A 82 -4.16 -8.65 11.36
N ILE A 83 -4.47 -9.13 12.57
CA ILE A 83 -3.53 -9.58 13.61
C ILE A 83 -2.83 -8.42 14.35
N GLY A 84 -2.81 -8.51 15.68
CA GLY A 84 -2.32 -7.46 16.59
C GLY A 84 -3.34 -6.35 16.91
N LYS A 85 -3.06 -5.53 17.94
CA LYS A 85 -3.84 -4.29 18.20
C LYS A 85 -3.33 -3.20 17.26
N VAL A 86 -3.82 -3.23 16.02
CA VAL A 86 -3.44 -2.28 14.97
C VAL A 86 -4.61 -1.33 14.71
N LYS A 87 -4.32 -0.03 14.66
CA LYS A 87 -5.24 0.97 14.14
C LYS A 87 -4.70 1.45 12.81
N ALA A 88 -5.55 1.47 11.78
CA ALA A 88 -5.17 2.02 10.49
C ALA A 88 -6.19 3.04 10.02
N LYS A 89 -5.71 4.00 9.25
CA LYS A 89 -6.52 5.06 8.67
C LYS A 89 -5.96 5.43 7.30
N GLN A 90 -6.84 5.60 6.34
CA GLN A 90 -6.50 6.25 5.08
C GLN A 90 -6.30 7.75 5.30
N GLU A 91 -5.10 8.25 5.01
CA GLU A 91 -4.78 9.68 5.09
C GLU A 91 -5.11 10.37 3.77
N SER A 92 -4.78 9.74 2.65
CA SER A 92 -5.03 10.22 1.29
C SER A 92 -5.31 9.04 0.36
N SER A 93 -5.59 9.31 -0.91
CA SER A 93 -5.83 8.27 -1.90
C SER A 93 -4.62 7.36 -2.14
N ASP A 94 -3.42 7.76 -1.73
CA ASP A 94 -2.16 7.03 -1.94
C ASP A 94 -1.45 6.63 -0.63
N ILE A 95 -2.01 6.95 0.54
CA ILE A 95 -1.36 6.74 1.84
C ILE A 95 -2.32 6.12 2.87
N PHE A 96 -1.84 5.04 3.51
CA PHE A 96 -2.38 4.55 4.78
C PHE A 96 -1.39 4.78 5.92
N ARG A 97 -1.90 5.30 7.05
CA ARG A 97 -1.17 5.33 8.31
C ARG A 97 -1.61 4.21 9.22
N ILE A 98 -0.62 3.62 9.88
CA ILE A 98 -0.78 2.46 10.74
C ILE A 98 -0.20 2.80 12.11
N LYS A 99 -0.90 2.42 13.17
CA LYS A 99 -0.41 2.47 14.55
C LYS A 99 -0.46 1.06 15.13
N VAL A 100 0.71 0.49 15.40
CA VAL A 100 0.87 -0.79 16.07
C VAL A 100 1.05 -0.54 17.57
N SER A 101 0.26 -1.23 18.39
CA SER A 101 0.34 -1.21 19.87
C SER A 101 0.46 -2.62 20.40
#